data_AF-A0A920W5X0-F1
#
_entry.id   AF-A0A920W5X0-F1
#
_cell.length_a   1.000
_cell.length_b   1.000
_cell.length_c   1.000
_cell.angle_alpha   90.00
_cell.angle_beta   90.00
_cell.angle_gamma   90.00
#
_symmetry.space_group_name_H-M   'P 1'
#
loop_
_entity.id
_entity.type
_entity.pdbx_description
1 polymer ?
#
loop_
_entity_poly.entity_id
_entity_poly.type
_entity_poly.pdbx_seq_one_letter_code
_entity_poly.pdbx_strand_id
1 'polypeptide(L)'
;MVVTEYLTAAGLLEPLASLGFGLVGYGCTTCIGNSGPLPEDVAAAIQQRDLVVTSVLRGNRNFKGRVQSLVRANYLASPPLVVAYALAGRMTTDLTTEPLGTDTAGETCS
;
A
#
# COMPACT_ATOMS: atom_id res chain seq x y z
N MET A 1 14.68 -15.15 9.20
CA MET A 1 13.21 -15.25 9.29
C MET A 1 12.72 -15.81 7.97
N VAL A 2 11.89 -16.86 8.02
CA VAL A 2 11.48 -17.64 6.83
C VAL A 2 10.97 -16.77 5.69
N VAL A 3 10.23 -15.68 5.98
CA VAL A 3 9.69 -14.79 4.95
C VAL A 3 10.75 -14.06 4.14
N THR A 4 11.68 -13.41 4.84
CA THR A 4 12.76 -12.68 4.18
C THR A 4 13.67 -13.63 3.42
N GLU A 5 13.93 -14.82 3.97
CA GLU A 5 14.74 -15.85 3.33
C GLU A 5 14.11 -16.33 2.01
N TYR A 6 12.78 -16.62 1.98
CA TYR A 6 12.15 -17.02 0.71
C TYR A 6 12.05 -15.86 -0.29
N LEU A 7 11.83 -14.62 0.16
CA LEU A 7 11.79 -13.45 -0.74
C LEU A 7 13.16 -13.15 -1.34
N THR A 8 14.23 -13.29 -0.56
CA THR A 8 15.61 -13.18 -1.05
C THR A 8 15.94 -14.31 -2.02
N ALA A 9 15.59 -15.57 -1.68
CA ALA A 9 15.83 -16.71 -2.56
C ALA A 9 15.05 -16.62 -3.89
N ALA A 10 13.87 -16.00 -3.87
CA ALA A 10 13.09 -15.72 -5.07
C ALA A 10 13.56 -14.48 -5.85
N GLY A 11 14.56 -13.73 -5.35
CA GLY A 11 15.04 -12.49 -5.97
C GLY A 11 14.03 -11.34 -5.92
N LEU A 12 13.02 -11.41 -5.04
CA LEU A 12 11.93 -10.44 -4.95
C LEU A 12 12.19 -9.32 -3.93
N LEU A 13 13.15 -9.49 -3.03
CA LEU A 13 13.38 -8.53 -1.96
C LEU A 13 13.81 -7.15 -2.49
N GLU A 14 14.76 -7.10 -3.43
CA GLU A 14 15.22 -5.85 -4.04
C GLU A 14 14.15 -5.18 -4.93
N PRO A 15 13.46 -5.89 -5.84
CA PRO A 15 12.35 -5.32 -6.60
C PRO A 15 11.21 -4.78 -5.71
N LEU A 16 10.87 -5.47 -4.63
CA LEU A 16 9.84 -4.97 -3.71
C LEU A 16 10.32 -3.71 -2.98
N ALA A 17 11.58 -3.65 -2.57
CA ALA A 17 12.15 -2.48 -1.94
C ALA A 17 12.17 -1.25 -2.86
N SER A 18 12.49 -1.42 -4.16
CA SER A 18 12.48 -0.31 -5.13
C SER A 18 11.07 0.25 -5.38
N LEU A 19 10.04 -0.57 -5.21
CA LEU A 19 8.63 -0.15 -5.24
C LEU A 19 8.13 0.44 -3.92
N GLY A 20 9.00 0.59 -2.91
CA GLY A 20 8.66 1.12 -1.59
C GLY A 20 8.19 0.07 -0.57
N PHE A 21 8.18 -1.22 -0.93
CA PHE A 21 7.86 -2.34 -0.04
C PHE A 21 9.10 -2.89 0.67
N GLY A 22 9.90 -1.99 1.25
CA GLY A 22 11.08 -2.35 2.03
C GLY A 22 10.72 -3.03 3.36
N LEU A 23 11.64 -3.85 3.87
CA LEU A 23 11.49 -4.46 5.19
C LEU A 23 11.67 -3.39 6.28
N VAL A 24 10.55 -3.00 6.92
CA VAL A 24 10.54 -2.00 8.00
C VAL A 24 10.73 -2.58 9.40
N GLY A 25 10.53 -3.90 9.56
CA GLY A 25 10.72 -4.59 10.84
C GLY A 25 9.85 -5.85 10.96
N TYR A 26 10.23 -6.72 11.90
CA TYR A 26 9.49 -7.94 12.22
C TYR A 26 8.58 -7.72 13.42
N GLY A 27 7.33 -7.35 13.17
CA GLY A 27 6.36 -7.08 14.21
C GLY A 27 5.00 -6.72 13.64
N CYS A 28 4.04 -6.42 14.52
CA CYS A 28 2.68 -6.13 14.09
C CYS A 28 2.51 -4.78 13.39
N THR A 29 3.40 -3.80 13.63
CA THR A 29 3.48 -2.49 12.93
C THR A 29 2.11 -1.91 12.54
N THR A 30 1.84 -1.76 11.25
CA THR A 30 0.60 -1.19 10.67
C THR A 30 -0.64 -1.98 11.05
N CYS A 31 -0.55 -3.30 11.28
CA CYS A 31 -1.69 -4.14 11.64
C CYS A 31 -2.31 -3.76 12.99
N ILE A 32 -1.53 -3.20 13.91
CA ILE A 32 -2.01 -2.70 15.21
C ILE A 32 -2.21 -1.18 15.24
N GLY A 33 -1.96 -0.47 14.14
CA GLY A 33 -2.06 0.99 14.07
C GLY A 33 -0.75 1.73 14.24
N ASN A 34 0.38 1.03 14.36
CA ASN A 34 1.71 1.66 14.37
C ASN A 34 2.17 1.89 12.93
N SER A 35 1.40 2.67 12.17
CA SER A 35 1.67 3.02 10.76
C SER A 35 2.60 4.23 10.60
N GLY A 36 2.84 4.98 11.68
CA GLY A 36 3.62 6.21 11.65
C GLY A 36 2.85 7.41 11.09
N PRO A 37 3.44 8.61 11.06
CA PRO A 37 2.82 9.78 10.48
C PRO A 37 2.76 9.68 8.95
N LEU A 38 1.69 10.23 8.35
CA LEU A 38 1.69 10.51 6.91
C LEU A 38 2.66 11.67 6.60
N PRO A 39 3.23 11.73 5.39
CA PRO A 39 3.94 12.91 4.91
C PRO A 39 3.11 14.20 5.11
N GLU A 40 3.75 15.28 5.54
CA GLU A 40 3.07 16.52 5.94
C GLU A 40 2.24 17.13 4.81
N ASP A 41 2.76 17.07 3.58
CA ASP A 41 2.09 17.53 2.36
C ASP A 41 0.81 16.74 2.08
N VAL A 42 0.85 15.41 2.24
CA VAL A 42 -0.31 14.52 2.08
C VAL A 42 -1.33 14.79 3.18
N ALA A 43 -0.89 14.91 4.44
CA ALA A 43 -1.76 15.19 5.57
C ALA A 43 -2.47 16.55 5.42
N ALA A 44 -1.73 17.59 5.02
CA ALA A 44 -2.26 18.92 4.75
C ALA A 44 -3.28 18.89 3.60
N ALA A 45 -2.99 18.19 2.50
CA ALA A 45 -3.92 18.06 1.38
C ALA A 45 -5.23 17.37 1.77
N ILE A 46 -5.17 16.32 2.59
CA ILE A 46 -6.34 15.61 3.11
C ILE A 46 -7.22 16.55 3.94
N GLN A 47 -6.61 17.30 4.86
CA GLN A 47 -7.32 18.18 5.77
C GLN A 47 -7.90 19.42 5.06
N GLN A 48 -7.11 20.07 4.20
CA GLN A 48 -7.54 21.28 3.49
C GLN A 48 -8.68 21.04 2.51
N ARG A 49 -8.70 19.86 1.88
CA ARG A 49 -9.66 19.51 0.83
C ARG A 49 -10.74 18.52 1.27
N ASP A 50 -10.80 18.21 2.57
CA ASP A 50 -11.69 17.21 3.19
C ASP A 50 -11.77 15.89 2.39
N LEU A 51 -10.61 15.40 1.94
CA LEU A 51 -10.57 14.24 1.05
C LEU A 51 -10.86 12.95 1.81
N VAL A 52 -11.68 12.09 1.20
CA VAL A 52 -11.85 10.71 1.66
C VAL A 52 -10.71 9.87 1.11
N VAL A 53 -9.66 9.71 1.93
CA VAL A 53 -8.55 8.81 1.61
C VAL A 53 -8.78 7.41 2.16
N THR A 54 -8.20 6.45 1.45
CA THR A 54 -8.33 5.03 1.72
C THR A 54 -6.97 4.40 1.97
N SER A 55 -6.88 3.41 2.85
CA SER A 55 -5.69 2.55 2.98
C SER A 55 -6.02 1.12 2.56
N VAL A 56 -5.04 0.44 1.99
CA VAL A 56 -5.10 -0.99 1.68
C VAL A 56 -4.02 -1.68 2.49
N LEU A 57 -4.39 -2.71 3.25
CA LEU A 57 -3.46 -3.43 4.11
C LEU A 57 -3.75 -4.93 4.13
N ARG A 58 -2.70 -5.71 4.33
CA ARG A 58 -2.82 -7.13 4.64
C ARG A 58 -2.87 -7.32 6.16
N GLY A 59 -4.08 -7.35 6.70
CA GLY A 59 -4.35 -7.52 8.14
C GLY A 59 -5.66 -8.26 8.39
N ASN A 60 -6.09 -8.32 9.66
CA ASN A 60 -7.35 -8.97 10.07
C ASN A 60 -8.43 -7.97 10.53
N ARG A 61 -8.08 -6.69 10.70
CA ARG A 61 -8.98 -5.67 11.22
C ARG A 61 -8.76 -4.36 10.47
N ASN A 62 -9.84 -3.65 10.17
CA ASN A 62 -9.84 -2.46 9.32
C ASN A 62 -10.72 -1.30 9.89
N PHE A 63 -10.92 -1.27 11.21
CA PHE A 63 -11.73 -0.25 11.87
C PHE A 63 -11.21 1.18 11.60
N LYS A 64 -12.13 2.13 11.42
CA LYS A 64 -11.83 3.54 11.20
C LYS A 64 -10.96 4.10 12.34
N GLY A 65 -9.92 4.85 12.01
CA GLY A 65 -9.00 5.48 12.96
C GLY A 65 -8.00 4.54 13.65
N ARG A 66 -8.10 3.21 13.48
CA ARG A 66 -7.14 2.25 14.06
C ARG A 66 -5.88 2.10 13.22
N VAL A 67 -5.97 2.17 11.90
CA VAL A 67 -4.82 1.99 11.00
C VAL A 67 -4.05 3.31 10.85
N GLN A 68 -4.76 4.40 10.55
CA GLN A 68 -4.24 5.75 10.46
C GLN A 68 -5.37 6.74 10.79
N SER A 69 -5.07 7.80 11.54
CA SER A 69 -6.05 8.77 12.05
C SER A 69 -6.73 9.57 10.93
N LEU A 70 -5.97 9.92 9.89
CA LEU A 70 -6.45 10.68 8.73
C LEU A 70 -7.14 9.81 7.67
N VAL A 71 -7.12 8.48 7.82
CA VAL A 71 -7.72 7.55 6.87
C VAL A 71 -9.13 7.13 7.30
N ARG A 72 -10.10 7.38 6.43
CA ARG A 72 -11.53 7.14 6.71
C ARG A 72 -11.98 5.74 6.31
N ALA A 73 -11.38 5.13 5.29
CA ALA A 73 -11.71 3.79 4.83
C ALA A 73 -10.46 2.91 4.74
N ASN A 74 -10.56 1.67 5.20
CA ASN A 74 -9.44 0.72 5.20
C ASN A 74 -9.91 -0.60 4.59
N TYR A 75 -9.17 -1.11 3.61
CA TYR A 75 -9.49 -2.32 2.86
C TYR A 75 -8.49 -3.43 3.18
N LEU A 76 -9.01 -4.62 3.49
CA LEU A 76 -8.19 -5.81 3.67
C LEU A 76 -8.01 -6.49 2.32
N ALA A 77 -6.76 -6.68 1.91
CA ALA A 77 -6.43 -7.32 0.64
C ALA A 77 -5.27 -8.31 0.80
N SER A 78 -5.14 -9.22 -0.18
CA SER A 78 -4.00 -10.13 -0.25
C SER A 78 -2.69 -9.35 -0.55
N PRO A 79 -1.51 -9.88 -0.19
CA PRO A 79 -0.24 -9.21 -0.48
C PRO A 79 -0.07 -8.72 -1.93
N PRO A 80 -0.39 -9.50 -2.99
CA PRO A 80 -0.27 -9.00 -4.36
C PRO A 80 -1.26 -7.87 -4.68
N LEU A 81 -2.48 -7.90 -4.12
CA LEU A 81 -3.44 -6.81 -4.32
C LEU A 81 -3.01 -5.52 -3.62
N VAL A 82 -2.35 -5.60 -2.46
CA VAL A 82 -1.77 -4.41 -1.81
C VAL A 82 -0.75 -3.75 -2.75
N VAL A 83 0.10 -4.54 -3.40
CA VAL A 83 1.09 -4.02 -4.38
C VAL A 83 0.38 -3.43 -5.60
N ALA A 84 -0.61 -4.12 -6.16
CA ALA A 84 -1.36 -3.62 -7.31
C ALA A 84 -2.06 -2.28 -7.04
N TYR A 85 -2.75 -2.14 -5.91
CA TYR A 85 -3.39 -0.87 -5.53
C TYR A 85 -2.39 0.24 -5.18
N ALA A 86 -1.21 -0.10 -4.68
CA ALA A 86 -0.16 0.88 -4.46
C ALA A 86 0.41 1.42 -5.79
N LEU A 87 0.54 0.57 -6.80
CA LEU A 87 0.96 0.96 -8.15
C LEU A 87 -0.12 1.78 -8.87
N ALA A 88 -1.37 1.35 -8.82
CA ALA A 88 -2.50 2.07 -9.43
C ALA A 88 -2.77 3.43 -8.73
N GLY A 89 -2.47 3.53 -7.43
CA GLY A 89 -2.65 4.74 -6.63
C GLY A 89 -4.11 5.15 -6.39
N ARG A 90 -5.09 4.33 -6.81
CA ARG A 90 -6.53 4.59 -6.68
C ARG A 90 -7.27 3.29 -6.36
N MET A 91 -8.19 3.36 -5.39
CA MET A 91 -9.02 2.21 -5.00
C MET A 91 -10.17 1.95 -5.97
N THR A 92 -10.52 2.93 -6.80
CA THR A 92 -11.63 2.84 -7.77
C THR A 92 -11.22 2.19 -9.10
N THR A 93 -9.94 1.88 -9.27
CA THR A 93 -9.41 1.25 -10.49
C THR A 93 -9.86 -0.20 -10.56
N ASP A 94 -10.45 -0.60 -11.68
CA ASP A 94 -10.76 -2.01 -11.96
C ASP A 94 -9.51 -2.73 -12.46
N LEU A 95 -8.84 -3.46 -11.57
CA LEU A 95 -7.62 -4.22 -11.87
C LEU A 95 -7.82 -5.35 -12.90
N THR A 96 -9.06 -5.65 -13.30
CA THR A 96 -9.35 -6.68 -14.31
C THR A 96 -9.48 -6.12 -15.72
N THR A 97 -9.74 -4.82 -15.85
CA THR A 97 -10.00 -4.17 -17.14
C THR A 97 -9.11 -2.94 -17.39
N GLU A 98 -8.65 -2.29 -16.34
CA GLU A 98 -7.80 -1.09 -16.41
C GLU A 98 -6.33 -1.47 -16.22
N PRO A 99 -5.40 -0.87 -17.00
CA PRO A 99 -3.99 -1.09 -16.82
C PRO A 99 -3.48 -0.47 -15.51
N LEU A 100 -2.51 -1.13 -14.87
CA LEU A 100 -1.90 -0.69 -13.62
C LEU A 100 -1.08 0.59 -13.76
N GLY A 101 -0.60 0.86 -14.97
CA GLY A 101 0.19 2.04 -15.30
C GLY A 101 0.68 1.98 -16.74
N THR A 102 1.44 2.99 -17.13
CA THR A 102 2.16 3.01 -18.40
C THR A 102 3.64 2.81 -18.14
N ASP A 103 4.29 1.98 -18.95
CA ASP A 103 5.74 1.83 -18.91
C ASP A 103 6.45 3.10 -19.43
N THR A 104 7.79 3.05 -19.41
CA THR A 104 8.62 4.15 -19.91
C THR A 104 8.52 4.38 -21.43
N ALA A 105 7.96 3.43 -22.17
CA ALA A 105 7.69 3.53 -23.61
C ALA A 105 6.26 4.06 -23.91
N GLY A 106 5.42 4.23 -22.89
CA GLY A 106 4.03 4.66 -23.02
C GLY A 106 3.05 3.51 -23.25
N GLU A 107 3.49 2.25 -23.17
CA GLU A 107 2.62 1.08 -23.29
C GLU A 107 1.93 0.79 -21.97
N THR A 108 0.66 0.38 -22.03
CA THR A 108 -0.13 0.08 -20.85
C THR A 108 0.27 -1.27 -20.26
N CYS A 109 0.73 -1.28 -19.01
CA CYS A 109 1.00 -2.50 -18.26
C CYS A 109 -0.34 -3.10 -17.77
N SER A 110 -0.74 -4.21 -18.38
CA SER A 110 -1.86 -5.04 -17.93
C SER A 110 -1.50 -5.82 -16.67
#